data_AF-K7A413-F1
#
_entry.id   AF-K7A413-F1
#
_cell.length_a   1.000
_cell.length_b   1.000
_cell.length_c   1.000
_cell.angle_alpha   90.00
_cell.angle_beta   90.00
_cell.angle_gamma   90.00
#
_symmetry.space_group_name_H-M   'P 1'
#
loop_
_entity.id
_entity.type
_entity.pdbx_description
1 polymer ?
#
loop_
_entity_poly.entity_id
_entity_poly.type
_entity_poly.pdbx_seq_one_letter_code
_entity_poly.pdbx_strand_id
1 'polypeptide(L)'
;MSRKVKFSNNWKKAKAKVQKIHTGIANARKDFLHQATTTISQNHALVCIEDLQVRNMSGSSKGTSEQPGKMVKQKSGLNRGILDQGWGEFRRQLGYKVAWNGGMLLAVPPHHTSQTCPCCGHVSKDNRLTQAQFLCVDCGYANNADVVGAINVLERGYRLLACGESAQSGRSVKQEPAEGRAQKLRSPAGIPAL
;
A
#
# COMPACT_ATOMS: atom_id res chain seq x y z
N MET A 1 33.15 5.50 5.57
CA MET A 1 33.84 6.62 4.88
C MET A 1 34.35 7.72 5.81
N SER A 2 33.91 7.77 7.08
CA SER A 2 34.28 8.80 8.06
C SER A 2 35.78 9.01 8.29
N ARG A 3 36.59 7.97 8.09
CA ARG A 3 38.06 8.02 8.28
C ARG A 3 38.85 8.48 7.04
N LYS A 4 38.21 8.79 5.90
CA LYS A 4 38.92 9.22 4.67
C LYS A 4 38.68 10.69 4.38
N VAL A 5 39.74 11.42 4.02
CA VAL A 5 39.66 12.81 3.55
C VAL A 5 38.78 12.86 2.31
N LYS A 6 37.67 13.62 2.39
CA LYS A 6 36.69 13.77 1.31
C LYS A 6 37.41 14.24 0.03
N PHE A 7 37.00 13.70 -1.12
CA PHE A 7 37.58 14.00 -2.44
C PHE A 7 39.02 13.55 -2.71
N SER A 8 39.77 13.05 -1.73
CA SER A 8 41.08 12.42 -1.98
C SER A 8 40.97 11.21 -2.92
N ASN A 9 42.08 10.84 -3.58
CA ASN A 9 42.12 9.65 -4.45
C ASN A 9 41.71 8.37 -3.70
N ASN A 10 42.11 8.22 -2.44
CA ASN A 10 41.72 7.09 -1.59
C ASN A 10 40.24 7.11 -1.22
N TRP A 11 39.63 8.28 -1.06
CA TRP A 11 38.18 8.43 -0.89
C TRP A 11 37.43 8.06 -2.16
N LYS A 12 37.85 8.56 -3.33
CA LYS A 12 37.26 8.22 -4.63
C LYS A 12 37.29 6.70 -4.88
N LYS A 13 38.43 6.05 -4.65
CA LYS A 13 38.59 4.58 -4.74
C LYS A 13 37.60 3.83 -3.83
N ALA A 14 37.46 4.27 -2.58
CA ALA A 14 36.51 3.64 -1.66
C ALA A 14 35.05 3.87 -2.06
N LYS A 15 34.71 5.07 -2.57
CA LYS A 15 33.36 5.40 -3.03
C LYS A 15 32.97 4.51 -4.21
N ALA A 16 33.88 4.33 -5.17
CA ALA A 16 33.67 3.47 -6.33
C ALA A 16 33.40 2.00 -5.91
N LYS A 17 34.14 1.46 -4.93
CA LYS A 17 33.90 0.11 -4.41
C LYS A 17 32.49 -0.03 -3.82
N VAL A 18 32.07 0.91 -2.99
CA VAL A 18 30.73 0.93 -2.39
C VAL A 18 29.64 1.05 -3.46
N GLN A 19 29.85 1.94 -4.45
CA GLN A 19 28.93 2.10 -5.57
C GLN A 19 28.75 0.82 -6.38
N LYS A 20 29.84 0.07 -6.62
CA LYS A 20 29.79 -1.22 -7.33
C LYS A 20 28.92 -2.24 -6.61
N ILE A 21 29.03 -2.33 -5.29
CA ILE A 21 28.19 -3.22 -4.47
C ILE A 21 26.72 -2.81 -4.56
N HIS A 22 26.40 -1.53 -4.38
CA HIS A 22 25.02 -1.05 -4.49
C HIS A 22 24.42 -1.26 -5.89
N THR A 23 25.24 -1.11 -6.93
CA THR A 23 24.82 -1.38 -8.32
C THR A 23 24.48 -2.86 -8.50
N GLY A 24 25.32 -3.77 -7.95
CA GLY A 24 25.04 -5.21 -7.97
C GLY A 24 23.73 -5.57 -7.26
N ILE A 25 23.49 -5.03 -6.06
CA ILE A 25 22.24 -5.23 -5.32
C ILE A 25 21.04 -4.71 -6.11
N ALA A 26 21.15 -3.50 -6.70
CA ALA A 26 20.07 -2.92 -7.50
C ALA A 26 19.75 -3.76 -8.74
N ASN A 27 20.78 -4.30 -9.42
CA ASN A 27 20.61 -5.17 -10.58
C ASN A 27 19.97 -6.50 -10.21
N ALA A 28 20.43 -7.16 -9.13
CA ALA A 28 19.84 -8.41 -8.66
C ALA A 28 18.36 -8.24 -8.30
N ARG A 29 18.01 -7.16 -7.60
CA ARG A 29 16.62 -6.82 -7.32
C ARG A 29 15.82 -6.59 -8.59
N LYS A 30 16.35 -5.82 -9.55
CA LYS A 30 15.67 -5.53 -10.82
C LYS A 30 15.41 -6.80 -11.62
N ASP A 31 16.39 -7.71 -11.69
CA ASP A 31 16.27 -9.00 -12.35
C ASP A 31 15.17 -9.86 -11.70
N PHE A 32 15.21 -10.02 -10.37
CA PHE A 32 14.16 -10.72 -9.63
C PHE A 32 12.75 -10.15 -9.90
N LEU A 33 12.60 -8.82 -9.84
CA LEU A 33 11.32 -8.17 -10.11
C LEU A 33 10.84 -8.43 -11.55
N HIS A 34 11.74 -8.39 -12.53
CA HIS A 34 11.37 -8.72 -13.90
C HIS A 34 10.93 -10.17 -14.04
N GLN A 35 11.66 -11.12 -13.48
CA GLN A 35 11.30 -12.54 -13.53
C GLN A 35 9.94 -12.78 -12.88
N ALA A 36 9.75 -12.31 -11.63
CA ALA A 36 8.50 -12.49 -10.90
C ALA A 36 7.29 -11.89 -11.62
N THR A 37 7.41 -10.65 -12.13
CA THR A 37 6.31 -9.98 -12.84
C THR A 37 6.03 -10.61 -14.19
N THR A 38 7.04 -11.11 -14.90
CA THR A 38 6.84 -11.88 -16.15
C THR A 38 6.06 -13.15 -15.87
N THR A 39 6.51 -13.96 -14.90
CA THR A 39 5.84 -15.21 -14.52
C THR A 39 4.38 -14.98 -14.15
N ILE A 40 4.08 -13.97 -13.33
CA ILE A 40 2.69 -13.68 -12.96
C ILE A 40 1.87 -13.28 -14.19
N SER A 41 2.39 -12.37 -15.02
CA SER A 41 1.68 -11.85 -16.20
C SER A 41 1.39 -12.90 -17.27
N GLN A 42 2.21 -13.94 -17.38
CA GLN A 42 2.03 -15.00 -18.38
C GLN A 42 0.99 -16.05 -17.94
N ASN A 43 0.80 -16.21 -16.63
CA ASN A 43 -0.02 -17.29 -16.08
C ASN A 43 -1.42 -16.84 -15.63
N HIS A 44 -1.69 -15.53 -15.53
CA HIS A 44 -2.94 -15.02 -14.96
C HIS A 44 -3.54 -13.89 -15.82
N ALA A 45 -4.82 -14.03 -16.16
CA ALA A 45 -5.58 -13.00 -16.86
C ALA A 45 -6.05 -11.87 -15.93
N LEU A 46 -6.22 -12.16 -14.64
CA LEU A 46 -6.59 -11.20 -13.61
C LEU A 46 -5.59 -11.28 -12.46
N VAL A 47 -5.08 -10.13 -12.04
CA VAL A 47 -4.20 -10.01 -10.87
C VAL A 47 -4.72 -8.93 -9.96
N CYS A 48 -4.96 -9.26 -8.70
CA CYS A 48 -5.38 -8.32 -7.66
C CYS A 48 -4.22 -8.06 -6.72
N ILE A 49 -3.95 -6.79 -6.41
CA ILE A 49 -2.91 -6.36 -5.48
C ILE A 49 -3.46 -5.33 -4.50
N GLU A 50 -2.82 -5.19 -3.36
CA GLU A 50 -3.12 -4.10 -2.44
C GLU A 50 -2.66 -2.74 -2.99
N ASP A 51 -3.50 -1.72 -2.87
CA ASP A 51 -3.18 -0.32 -3.18
C ASP A 51 -2.36 0.32 -2.06
N LEU A 52 -1.19 -0.26 -1.77
CA LEU A 52 -0.27 0.27 -0.78
C LEU A 52 0.25 1.64 -1.25
N GLN A 53 0.10 2.65 -0.40
CA GLN A 53 0.61 3.99 -0.63
C GLN A 53 2.12 4.07 -0.36
N VAL A 54 2.91 3.31 -1.13
CA VAL A 54 4.35 3.07 -0.91
C VAL A 54 5.13 4.38 -0.72
N ARG A 55 4.83 5.40 -1.54
CA ARG A 55 5.46 6.73 -1.44
C ARG A 55 5.27 7.36 -0.06
N ASN A 56 4.07 7.26 0.51
CA ASN A 56 3.75 7.78 1.83
C ASN A 56 4.38 6.90 2.92
N MET A 57 4.36 5.58 2.73
CA MET A 57 4.95 4.61 3.66
C MET A 57 6.47 4.75 3.77
N SER A 58 7.17 5.12 2.70
CA SER A 58 8.61 5.35 2.69
C SER A 58 9.01 6.81 2.97
N GLY A 59 8.07 7.66 3.41
CA GLY A 59 8.33 9.06 3.76
C GLY A 59 9.32 9.20 4.92
N SER A 60 10.19 10.22 4.85
CA SER A 60 11.13 10.53 5.93
C SER A 60 10.41 11.10 7.14
N SER A 61 10.83 10.71 8.35
CA SER A 61 10.37 11.35 9.60
C SER A 61 11.44 12.25 10.23
N LYS A 62 12.48 12.67 9.49
CA LYS A 62 13.63 13.41 10.04
C LYS A 62 13.27 14.79 10.63
N GLY A 63 12.20 15.42 10.15
CA GLY A 63 11.84 16.80 10.54
C GLY A 63 12.83 17.84 10.02
N THR A 64 12.80 19.04 10.60
CA THR A 64 13.71 20.15 10.31
C THR A 64 14.68 20.37 11.48
N SER A 65 15.62 21.31 11.34
CA SER A 65 16.51 21.70 12.44
C SER A 65 15.74 22.34 13.61
N GLU A 66 14.67 23.09 13.31
CA GLU A 66 13.84 23.79 14.29
C GLU A 66 12.80 22.86 14.94
N GLN A 67 12.30 21.87 14.19
CA GLN A 67 11.38 20.85 14.69
C GLN A 67 11.92 19.45 14.34
N PRO A 68 12.80 18.90 15.19
CA PRO A 68 13.35 17.57 14.99
C PRO A 68 12.26 16.51 14.98
N GLY A 69 12.34 15.59 14.03
CA GLY A 69 11.37 14.51 13.94
C GLY A 69 11.57 13.43 15.01
N LYS A 70 10.51 12.67 15.29
CA LYS A 70 10.53 11.58 16.27
C LYS A 70 10.79 10.23 15.59
N MET A 71 11.39 9.29 16.33
CA MET A 71 11.63 7.91 15.88
C MET A 71 12.37 7.78 14.53
N VAL A 72 13.21 8.76 14.20
CA VAL A 72 13.88 8.87 12.88
C VAL A 72 14.68 7.62 12.53
N LYS A 73 15.42 7.05 13.49
CA LYS A 73 16.23 5.84 13.27
C LYS A 73 15.35 4.64 12.91
N GLN A 74 14.31 4.38 13.70
CA GLN A 74 13.36 3.29 13.46
C GLN A 74 12.65 3.45 12.12
N LYS A 75 12.13 4.65 11.82
CA LYS A 75 11.49 4.94 10.55
C LYS A 75 12.44 4.78 9.36
N SER A 76 13.69 5.23 9.48
CA SER A 76 14.69 5.03 8.41
C SER A 76 14.98 3.55 8.14
N GLY A 77 14.98 2.71 9.18
CA GLY A 77 15.12 1.26 9.05
C GLY A 77 13.94 0.62 8.32
N LEU A 78 12.71 0.98 8.71
CA LEU A 78 11.50 0.54 8.03
C LEU A 78 11.48 0.99 6.56
N ASN A 79 11.79 2.25 6.29
CA ASN A 79 11.85 2.78 4.92
C ASN A 79 12.88 2.03 4.08
N ARG A 80 14.04 1.69 4.65
CA ARG A 80 15.05 0.88 3.97
C ARG A 80 14.48 -0.48 3.59
N GLY A 81 13.79 -1.17 4.52
CA GLY A 81 13.12 -2.44 4.23
C GLY A 81 12.12 -2.33 3.08
N ILE A 82 11.21 -1.35 3.12
CA ILE A 82 10.20 -1.13 2.06
C ILE A 82 10.86 -0.89 0.70
N LEU A 83 11.87 -0.02 0.65
CA LEU A 83 12.57 0.33 -0.59
C LEU A 83 13.42 -0.84 -1.11
N ASP A 84 13.98 -1.64 -0.22
CA ASP A 84 14.76 -2.83 -0.57
C ASP A 84 13.88 -3.89 -1.23
N GLN A 85 12.62 -4.04 -0.83
CA GLN A 85 11.66 -4.95 -1.48
C GLN A 85 11.17 -4.47 -2.86
N GLY A 86 11.26 -3.17 -3.17
CA GLY A 86 10.95 -2.65 -4.51
C GLY A 86 9.47 -2.67 -4.91
N TRP A 87 8.53 -2.59 -3.96
CA TRP A 87 7.08 -2.71 -4.21
C TRP A 87 6.52 -1.76 -5.29
N GLY A 88 7.00 -0.51 -5.34
CA GLY A 88 6.56 0.44 -6.36
C GLY A 88 6.98 0.01 -7.78
N GLU A 89 8.21 -0.49 -7.92
CA GLU A 89 8.71 -0.99 -9.19
C GLU A 89 8.04 -2.32 -9.57
N PHE A 90 7.79 -3.20 -8.60
CA PHE A 90 7.01 -4.42 -8.81
C PHE A 90 5.64 -4.11 -9.42
N ARG A 91 4.85 -3.21 -8.78
CA ARG A 91 3.53 -2.79 -9.29
C ARG A 91 3.62 -2.17 -10.68
N ARG A 92 4.59 -1.28 -10.90
CA ARG A 92 4.80 -0.64 -12.20
C ARG A 92 5.09 -1.68 -13.29
N GLN A 93 5.98 -2.64 -12.99
CA GLN A 93 6.34 -3.70 -13.93
C GLN A 93 5.20 -4.66 -14.22
N LEU A 94 4.53 -5.11 -13.17
CA LEU A 94 3.38 -5.99 -13.28
C LEU A 94 2.27 -5.34 -14.11
N GLY A 95 2.00 -4.05 -13.88
CA GLY A 95 0.97 -3.31 -14.61
C GLY A 95 1.17 -3.32 -16.12
N TYR A 96 2.37 -2.94 -16.60
CA TYR A 96 2.59 -2.95 -18.05
C TYR A 96 2.64 -4.36 -18.64
N LYS A 97 3.19 -5.36 -17.93
CA LYS A 97 3.30 -6.73 -18.45
C LYS A 97 1.96 -7.44 -18.52
N VAL A 98 1.14 -7.28 -17.49
CA VAL A 98 -0.23 -7.80 -17.48
C VAL A 98 -1.02 -7.16 -18.64
N ALA A 99 -0.89 -5.85 -18.84
CA ALA A 99 -1.53 -5.16 -19.97
C ALA A 99 -1.03 -5.67 -21.34
N TRP A 100 0.28 -5.91 -21.51
CA TRP A 100 0.83 -6.47 -22.75
C TRP A 100 0.26 -7.84 -23.10
N ASN A 101 -0.05 -8.65 -22.10
CA ASN A 101 -0.65 -9.97 -22.27
C ASN A 101 -2.19 -9.93 -22.32
N GLY A 102 -2.80 -8.74 -22.39
CA GLY A 102 -4.26 -8.57 -22.43
C GLY A 102 -4.97 -8.86 -21.10
N GLY A 103 -4.24 -8.97 -20.00
CA GLY A 103 -4.80 -9.16 -18.67
C GLY A 103 -5.15 -7.85 -17.96
N MET A 104 -5.68 -7.97 -16.75
CA MET A 104 -6.08 -6.84 -15.90
C MET A 104 -5.38 -6.88 -14.53
N LEU A 105 -4.81 -5.74 -14.14
CA LEU A 105 -4.25 -5.53 -12.80
C LEU A 105 -5.19 -4.62 -12.00
N LEU A 106 -5.75 -5.13 -10.91
CA LEU A 106 -6.61 -4.37 -10.00
C LEU A 106 -5.90 -4.06 -8.69
N ALA A 107 -5.98 -2.81 -8.27
CA ALA A 107 -5.50 -2.37 -6.97
C ALA A 107 -6.71 -2.22 -6.02
N VAL A 108 -6.69 -2.95 -4.91
CA VAL A 108 -7.78 -2.95 -3.91
C VAL A 108 -7.37 -2.21 -2.64
N PRO A 109 -8.31 -1.62 -1.88
CA PRO A 109 -7.98 -1.00 -0.59
C PRO A 109 -7.29 -2.02 0.35
N PRO A 110 -6.17 -1.65 1.00
CA PRO A 110 -5.37 -2.60 1.81
C PRO A 110 -5.90 -2.81 3.23
N HIS A 111 -6.90 -2.05 3.67
CA HIS A 111 -7.31 -2.03 5.07
C HIS A 111 -7.89 -3.37 5.53
N HIS A 112 -7.36 -3.95 6.61
CA HIS A 112 -7.85 -5.19 7.23
C HIS A 112 -7.79 -6.47 6.36
N THR A 113 -7.11 -6.46 5.21
CA THR A 113 -6.91 -7.66 4.36
C THR A 113 -6.24 -8.81 5.11
N SER A 114 -5.39 -8.52 6.10
CA SER A 114 -4.72 -9.52 6.93
C SER A 114 -5.41 -9.83 8.26
N GLN A 115 -6.55 -9.20 8.53
CA GLN A 115 -7.29 -9.30 9.80
C GLN A 115 -8.72 -9.80 9.61
N THR A 116 -9.23 -9.78 8.38
CA THR A 116 -10.58 -10.25 8.05
C THR A 116 -10.57 -11.76 7.90
N CYS A 117 -11.46 -12.45 8.61
CA CYS A 117 -11.65 -13.88 8.40
C CYS A 117 -12.36 -14.13 7.06
N PRO A 118 -11.82 -14.94 6.15
CA PRO A 118 -12.48 -15.25 4.88
C PRO A 118 -13.68 -16.20 5.05
N CYS A 119 -13.81 -16.86 6.21
CA CYS A 119 -14.91 -17.79 6.49
C CYS A 119 -16.15 -17.05 7.02
N CYS A 120 -16.01 -16.25 8.09
CA CYS A 120 -17.15 -15.58 8.75
C CYS A 120 -17.16 -14.05 8.60
N GLY A 121 -16.16 -13.44 7.99
CA GLY A 121 -16.06 -11.98 7.84
C GLY A 121 -15.62 -11.23 9.10
N HIS A 122 -15.43 -11.89 10.24
CA HIS A 122 -14.99 -11.24 11.48
C HIS A 122 -13.63 -10.56 11.31
N VAL A 123 -13.54 -9.28 11.72
CA VAL A 123 -12.31 -8.47 11.64
C VAL A 123 -11.76 -8.23 13.04
N SER A 124 -10.58 -8.77 13.33
CA SER A 124 -9.87 -8.52 14.58
C SER A 124 -8.36 -8.52 14.36
N LYS A 125 -7.65 -7.71 15.15
CA LYS A 125 -6.18 -7.77 15.22
C LYS A 125 -5.71 -9.11 15.80
N ASP A 126 -6.49 -9.67 16.71
CA ASP A 126 -6.18 -10.93 17.39
C ASP A 126 -6.29 -12.14 16.45
N ASN A 127 -6.90 -11.95 15.26
CA ASN A 127 -6.91 -12.97 14.22
C ASN A 127 -5.50 -13.28 13.67
N ARG A 128 -4.53 -12.36 13.84
CA ARG A 128 -3.15 -12.50 13.38
C ARG A 128 -2.17 -11.98 14.42
N LEU A 129 -1.78 -12.86 15.35
CA LEU A 129 -0.78 -12.55 16.38
C LEU A 129 0.66 -12.69 15.87
N THR A 130 0.88 -13.51 14.83
CA THR A 130 2.21 -13.75 14.25
C THR A 130 2.24 -13.43 12.76
N GLN A 131 3.45 -13.36 12.19
CA GLN A 131 3.58 -13.13 10.76
C GLN A 131 2.97 -14.29 9.94
N ALA A 132 3.14 -15.54 10.39
CA ALA A 132 2.83 -16.72 9.56
C ALA A 132 1.42 -17.29 9.78
N GLN A 133 0.85 -17.15 10.98
CA GLN A 133 -0.40 -17.83 11.34
C GLN A 133 -1.57 -16.86 11.43
N PHE A 134 -2.71 -17.31 10.94
CA PHE A 134 -4.00 -16.69 11.12
C PHE A 134 -4.91 -17.67 11.84
N LEU A 135 -5.61 -17.21 12.89
CA LEU A 135 -6.61 -17.96 13.63
C LEU A 135 -7.76 -17.03 13.98
N CYS A 136 -8.93 -17.25 13.39
CA CYS A 136 -10.10 -16.42 13.68
C CYS A 136 -10.57 -16.66 15.12
N VAL A 137 -10.66 -15.58 15.91
CA VAL A 137 -11.12 -15.65 17.31
C VAL A 137 -12.64 -15.88 17.46
N ASP A 138 -13.38 -15.77 16.35
CA ASP A 138 -14.84 -15.92 16.32
C ASP A 138 -15.25 -17.32 15.85
N CYS A 139 -14.82 -17.74 14.65
CA CYS A 139 -15.23 -19.02 14.06
C CYS A 139 -14.15 -20.12 14.11
N GLY A 140 -12.95 -19.84 14.61
CA GLY A 140 -11.86 -20.82 14.69
C GLY A 140 -11.15 -21.15 13.38
N TYR A 141 -11.49 -20.49 12.26
CA TYR A 141 -10.80 -20.69 10.97
C TYR A 141 -9.29 -20.42 11.11
N ALA A 142 -8.46 -21.38 10.70
CA ALA A 142 -7.01 -21.29 10.78
C ALA A 142 -6.35 -21.52 9.41
N ASN A 143 -5.37 -20.70 9.06
CA ASN A 143 -4.56 -20.87 7.84
C ASN A 143 -3.26 -20.06 7.94
N ASN A 144 -2.42 -20.13 6.91
CA ASN A 144 -1.30 -19.21 6.75
C ASN A 144 -1.81 -17.78 6.48
N ALA A 145 -1.23 -16.79 7.16
CA ALA A 145 -1.70 -15.41 7.09
C ALA A 145 -1.52 -14.76 5.71
N ASP A 146 -0.51 -15.17 4.93
CA ASP A 146 -0.30 -14.65 3.58
C ASP A 146 -1.33 -15.24 2.61
N VAL A 147 -1.76 -16.50 2.82
CA VAL A 147 -2.86 -17.13 2.07
C VAL A 147 -4.18 -16.42 2.38
N VAL A 148 -4.46 -16.12 3.66
CA VAL A 148 -5.65 -15.34 4.06
C VAL A 148 -5.63 -13.95 3.43
N GLY A 149 -4.49 -13.27 3.46
CA GLY A 149 -4.30 -11.98 2.80
C GLY A 149 -4.62 -12.06 1.30
N ALA A 150 -4.10 -13.07 0.61
CA ALA A 150 -4.33 -13.28 -0.82
C ALA A 150 -5.81 -13.55 -1.14
N ILE A 151 -6.51 -14.38 -0.34
CA ILE A 151 -7.95 -14.64 -0.49
C ILE A 151 -8.75 -13.34 -0.35
N ASN A 152 -8.49 -12.57 0.70
CA ASN A 152 -9.19 -11.32 0.96
C ASN A 152 -8.93 -10.26 -0.12
N VAL A 153 -7.72 -10.19 -0.66
CA VAL A 153 -7.36 -9.29 -1.77
C VAL A 153 -8.09 -9.69 -3.05
N LEU A 154 -8.13 -10.98 -3.38
CA LEU A 154 -8.83 -11.49 -4.55
C LEU A 154 -10.34 -11.24 -4.45
N GLU A 155 -10.94 -11.54 -3.30
CA GLU A 155 -12.37 -11.32 -3.06
C GLU A 155 -12.75 -9.84 -3.24
N ARG A 156 -11.94 -8.92 -2.72
CA ARG A 156 -12.15 -7.48 -2.94
C ARG A 156 -12.05 -7.10 -4.42
N GLY A 157 -11.13 -7.71 -5.15
CA GLY A 157 -11.02 -7.52 -6.59
C GLY A 157 -12.28 -7.94 -7.33
N TYR A 158 -12.84 -9.10 -7.00
CA TYR A 158 -14.11 -9.55 -7.57
C TYR A 158 -15.28 -8.62 -7.22
N ARG A 159 -15.35 -8.12 -5.99
CA ARG A 159 -16.38 -7.14 -5.60
C ARG A 159 -16.29 -5.86 -6.42
N LEU A 160 -15.09 -5.32 -6.64
CA LEU A 160 -14.91 -4.12 -7.48
C LEU A 160 -15.38 -4.37 -8.93
N LEU A 161 -15.08 -5.54 -9.48
CA LEU A 161 -15.53 -5.91 -10.84
C LEU A 161 -17.04 -6.07 -10.92
N ALA A 162 -17.65 -6.71 -9.92
CA ALA A 162 -19.10 -6.93 -9.90
C ALA A 162 -19.89 -5.63 -9.73
N CYS A 163 -19.36 -4.66 -8.95
CA CYS A 163 -20.04 -3.39 -8.69
C CYS A 163 -19.80 -2.32 -9.76
N GLY A 164 -18.96 -2.57 -10.77
CA GLY A 164 -18.67 -1.61 -11.85
C GLY A 164 -17.91 -0.35 -11.40
N GLU A 165 -17.45 -0.30 -10.15
CA GLU A 165 -16.69 0.83 -9.63
C GLU A 165 -15.24 0.72 -10.09
N SER A 166 -14.89 1.56 -11.05
CA SER A 166 -13.49 1.80 -11.42
C SER A 166 -12.76 2.26 -10.17
N ALA A 167 -11.77 1.51 -9.70
CA ALA A 167 -10.87 1.93 -8.63
C ALA A 167 -10.17 3.23 -9.06
N GLN A 168 -10.75 4.38 -8.70
CA GLN A 168 -10.20 5.67 -9.04
C GLN A 168 -8.94 5.91 -8.22
N SER A 169 -7.79 5.60 -8.83
CA SER A 169 -6.55 6.26 -8.49
C SER A 169 -6.67 7.74 -8.91
N GLY A 170 -7.09 8.61 -7.99
CA GLY A 170 -7.22 10.04 -8.29
C GLY A 170 -7.94 10.80 -7.20
N ARG A 171 -7.17 11.56 -6.40
CA ARG A 171 -7.54 12.72 -5.56
C ARG A 171 -9.02 12.82 -5.13
N SER A 172 -9.24 12.71 -3.81
CA SER A 172 -10.44 13.25 -3.14
C SER A 172 -10.62 14.72 -3.56
N VAL A 173 -11.61 14.98 -4.40
CA VAL A 173 -12.14 16.32 -4.62
C VAL A 173 -12.88 16.66 -3.34
N LYS A 174 -12.34 17.61 -2.57
CA LYS A 174 -13.09 18.24 -1.48
C LYS A 174 -14.36 18.82 -2.12
N GLN A 175 -15.51 18.25 -1.83
CA GLN A 175 -16.78 18.90 -2.08
C GLN A 175 -16.89 20.07 -1.09
N GLU A 176 -17.13 21.27 -1.62
CA GLU A 176 -17.52 22.41 -0.79
C GLU A 176 -18.88 22.13 -0.13
N PRO A 177 -19.09 22.56 1.12
CA PRO A 177 -20.39 22.42 1.75
C PRO A 177 -21.40 23.31 1.03
N ALA A 178 -22.52 22.72 0.62
CA ALA A 178 -23.66 23.48 0.10
C ALA A 178 -24.18 24.43 1.20
N GLU A 179 -24.25 25.72 0.88
CA GLU A 179 -24.86 26.73 1.74
C GLU A 179 -26.34 26.36 1.98
N GLY A 180 -26.63 25.94 3.22
CA GLY A 180 -27.99 25.68 3.67
C GLY A 180 -28.78 26.99 3.73
N ARG A 181 -29.65 27.20 2.73
CA ARG A 181 -30.63 28.29 2.75
C ARG A 181 -31.65 28.01 3.85
N ALA A 182 -31.53 28.75 4.96
CA ALA A 182 -32.47 28.70 6.07
C ALA A 182 -33.89 29.07 5.59
N GLN A 183 -34.82 28.10 5.65
CA GLN A 183 -36.24 28.36 5.47
C GLN A 183 -36.79 28.98 6.77
N LYS A 184 -37.29 30.22 6.67
CA LYS A 184 -38.07 30.88 7.73
C LYS A 184 -39.33 30.04 8.02
N LEU A 185 -39.50 29.60 9.26
CA LEU A 185 -40.80 29.16 9.78
C LEU A 185 -41.81 30.30 9.62
N ARG A 186 -42.96 30.01 9.01
CA ARG A 186 -44.16 30.86 9.11
C ARG A 186 -44.97 30.38 10.31
N SER A 187 -45.23 31.27 11.25
CA SER A 187 -46.18 31.06 12.35
C SER A 187 -47.60 30.89 11.82
N PRO A 188 -48.44 30.02 12.41
CA PRO A 188 -49.86 29.97 12.07
C PRO A 188 -50.60 31.17 12.71
N ALA A 189 -51.39 31.86 11.88
CA ALA A 189 -52.34 32.87 12.32
C ALA A 189 -53.51 32.21 13.08
N GLY A 190 -53.99 32.91 14.11
CA GLY A 190 -54.98 32.43 15.06
C GLY A 190 -56.35 32.12 14.46
N ILE A 191 -57.05 31.20 15.11
CA ILE A 191 -58.45 30.86 14.87
C ILE A 191 -59.31 31.80 15.74
N PRO A 192 -60.32 32.50 15.20
CA PRO A 192 -61.26 33.26 16.01
C PRO A 192 -62.27 32.32 16.66
N ALA A 193 -62.55 32.57 17.93
CA ALA A 193 -63.58 31.89 18.71
C ALA A 193 -64.99 32.25 18.22
N LEU A 194 -65.83 31.24 18.04
CA LEU A 194 -67.27 31.22 18.32
C LEU A 194 -67.65 29.80 18.77
#